data_AF-A0A3M5FYM5-F1
#
_entry.id   AF-A0A3M5FYM5-F1
#
_cell.length_a   1.000
_cell.length_b   1.000
_cell.length_c   1.000
_cell.angle_alpha   90.00
_cell.angle_beta   90.00
_cell.angle_gamma   90.00
#
_symmetry.space_group_name_H-M   'P 1'
#
loop_
_entity.id
_entity.type
_entity.pdbx_description
1 polymer ?
#
loop_
_entity_poly.entity_id
_entity_poly.type
_entity_poly.pdbx_seq_one_letter_code
_entity_poly.pdbx_strand_id
1 'polypeptide(L)'
;MLDELTPRTANQCRALLIDIFNHAAAKGLCPVNPAASTINRIEKKQRKRHTVEGLKLIREKSPACLRNAIDLALITAQRRTDILDMKFEDVREGFLYVIQQKTTKASDAAWIRFRVTPELQAVISKCRNNVASPYLVHRRPERLKQKQAQTKDHWTKIEERYLTRAFKAAREDAGCYADWSDEEMPGFHEVRALSLHLYKKAGKNGQKIAGHASEEMTKNYQKDHSEIVWSEAVPDLDISQFSN
;
A
#
# COMPACT_ATOMS: atom_id res chain seq x y z
N MET A 1 -6.18 -29.36 11.43
CA MET A 1 -4.84 -29.56 10.80
C MET A 1 -4.43 -28.34 9.96
N LEU A 2 -3.15 -28.14 9.62
CA LEU A 2 -2.71 -27.01 8.76
C LEU A 2 -3.42 -27.00 7.40
N ASP A 3 -3.86 -28.16 6.92
CA ASP A 3 -4.54 -28.33 5.63
C ASP A 3 -5.95 -27.72 5.61
N GLU A 4 -6.59 -27.61 6.77
CA GLU A 4 -7.92 -26.99 6.93
C GLU A 4 -7.87 -25.45 6.92
N LEU A 5 -6.68 -24.87 7.08
CA LEU A 5 -6.48 -23.43 7.07
C LEU A 5 -6.43 -22.90 5.62
N THR A 6 -6.53 -21.58 5.45
CA THR A 6 -6.24 -20.97 4.14
C THR A 6 -4.76 -21.16 3.78
N PRO A 7 -4.37 -21.19 2.50
CA PRO A 7 -2.96 -21.32 2.09
C PRO A 7 -2.04 -20.33 2.79
N ARG A 8 -2.49 -19.08 2.95
CA ARG A 8 -1.76 -18.02 3.65
C ARG A 8 -1.51 -18.37 5.11
N THR A 9 -2.57 -18.69 5.86
CA THR A 9 -2.45 -18.99 7.30
C THR A 9 -1.62 -20.26 7.50
N ALA A 10 -1.82 -21.28 6.67
CA ALA A 10 -1.02 -22.50 6.69
C ALA A 10 0.48 -22.21 6.50
N ASN A 11 0.83 -21.37 5.51
CA ASN A 11 2.22 -20.97 5.26
C ASN A 11 2.82 -20.13 6.41
N GLN A 12 2.04 -19.26 7.04
CA GLN A 12 2.47 -18.49 8.22
C GLN A 12 2.74 -19.40 9.43
N CYS A 13 1.85 -20.36 9.69
CA CYS A 13 2.06 -21.35 10.73
C CYS A 13 3.28 -22.24 10.43
N ARG A 14 3.44 -22.68 9.17
CA ARG A 14 4.63 -23.44 8.74
C ARG A 14 5.92 -22.67 8.98
N ALA A 15 5.98 -21.38 8.61
CA ALA A 15 7.16 -20.54 8.84
C ALA A 15 7.49 -20.43 10.34
N LEU A 16 6.47 -20.20 11.19
CA LEU A 16 6.66 -20.15 12.63
C LEU A 16 7.16 -21.49 13.20
N LEU A 17 6.61 -22.62 12.74
CA LEU A 17 7.06 -23.94 13.15
C LEU A 17 8.52 -24.19 12.75
N ILE A 18 8.90 -23.80 11.54
CA ILE A 18 10.30 -23.87 11.09
C ILE A 18 11.21 -23.10 12.04
N ASP A 19 10.85 -21.87 12.41
CA ASP A 19 11.65 -21.06 13.33
C ASP A 19 11.77 -21.70 14.71
N ILE A 20 10.65 -22.22 15.25
CA ILE A 20 10.64 -22.93 16.55
C ILE A 20 11.57 -24.16 16.52
N PHE A 21 11.47 -24.99 15.48
CA PHE A 21 12.30 -26.18 15.35
C PHE A 21 13.77 -25.85 15.10
N ASN A 22 14.07 -24.78 14.35
CA ASN A 22 15.44 -24.28 14.20
C ASN A 22 16.03 -23.87 15.56
N HIS A 23 15.25 -23.19 16.39
CA HIS A 23 15.69 -22.81 17.75
C HIS A 23 15.87 -24.02 18.66
N ALA A 24 14.97 -25.02 18.57
CA ALA A 24 15.10 -26.28 19.30
C ALA A 24 16.37 -27.04 18.87
N ALA A 25 16.65 -27.09 17.56
CA ALA A 25 17.84 -27.73 17.02
C ALA A 25 19.13 -27.03 17.44
N ALA A 26 19.16 -25.69 17.42
CA ALA A 26 20.30 -24.91 17.92
C ALA A 26 20.62 -25.17 19.40
N LYS A 27 19.62 -25.61 20.19
CA LYS A 27 19.78 -25.98 21.60
C LYS A 27 20.00 -27.47 21.82
N GLY A 28 20.11 -28.28 20.77
CA GLY A 28 20.25 -29.73 20.86
C GLY A 28 19.00 -30.46 21.34
N LEU A 29 17.84 -29.78 21.38
CA LEU A 29 16.57 -30.36 21.84
C LEU A 29 15.87 -31.18 20.75
N CYS A 30 16.20 -30.93 19.49
CA CYS A 30 15.64 -31.66 18.35
C CYS A 30 16.72 -31.81 17.27
N PRO A 31 17.05 -33.04 16.82
CA PRO A 31 18.15 -33.23 15.87
C PRO A 31 17.82 -32.76 14.45
N VAL A 32 16.55 -32.60 14.09
CA VAL A 32 16.09 -32.24 12.75
C VAL A 32 14.91 -31.27 12.79
N ASN A 33 14.69 -30.53 11.71
CA ASN A 33 13.52 -29.66 11.58
C ASN A 33 12.46 -30.33 10.67
N PRO A 34 11.46 -31.04 11.24
CA PRO A 34 10.42 -31.70 10.43
C PRO A 34 9.51 -30.72 9.69
N ALA A 35 9.34 -29.50 10.22
CA ALA A 35 8.51 -28.48 9.57
C ALA A 35 9.13 -28.01 8.24
N ALA A 36 10.46 -27.99 8.13
CA ALA A 36 11.17 -27.61 6.91
C ALA A 36 10.91 -28.59 5.75
N SER A 37 10.68 -29.87 6.04
CA SER A 37 10.38 -30.91 5.04
C SER A 37 8.98 -30.82 4.44
N THR A 38 8.08 -30.04 5.04
CA THR A 38 6.72 -29.83 4.51
C THR A 38 6.72 -28.85 3.32
N ILE A 39 5.70 -28.89 2.47
CA ILE A 39 5.64 -28.05 1.25
C ILE A 39 4.77 -26.82 1.48
N ASN A 40 5.19 -25.66 0.97
CA ASN A 40 4.35 -24.45 0.97
C ASN A 40 3.11 -24.65 0.10
N ARG A 41 1.96 -24.17 0.58
CA ARG A 41 0.74 -24.15 -0.21
C ARG A 41 0.77 -22.97 -1.17
N ILE A 42 0.34 -23.19 -2.42
CA ILE A 42 0.28 -22.16 -3.44
C ILE A 42 -0.86 -21.19 -3.09
N GLU A 43 -0.51 -19.94 -2.80
CA GLU A 43 -1.46 -18.84 -2.61
C GLU A 43 -1.62 -18.08 -3.93
N LYS A 44 -2.81 -18.16 -4.55
CA LYS A 44 -3.13 -17.32 -5.72
C LYS A 44 -3.69 -15.99 -5.22
N LYS A 45 -3.04 -14.87 -5.57
CA LYS A 45 -3.54 -13.53 -5.25
C LYS A 45 -4.77 -13.23 -6.11
N GLN A 46 -5.92 -13.06 -5.46
CA GLN A 46 -7.19 -12.77 -6.14
C GLN A 46 -7.48 -11.27 -6.28
N ARG A 47 -6.96 -10.45 -5.34
CA ARG A 47 -7.20 -9.00 -5.33
C ARG A 47 -6.70 -8.32 -6.60
N LYS A 48 -7.63 -7.70 -7.33
CA LYS A 48 -7.40 -6.89 -8.54
C LYS A 48 -6.94 -5.47 -8.19
N ARG A 49 -6.44 -4.73 -9.19
CA ARG A 49 -5.98 -3.33 -9.05
C ARG A 49 -7.14 -2.35 -9.23
N HIS A 50 -6.99 -1.13 -8.74
CA HIS A 50 -7.93 -0.06 -9.07
C HIS A 50 -7.75 0.41 -10.52
N THR A 51 -8.87 0.71 -11.19
CA THR A 51 -8.92 1.53 -12.40
C THR A 51 -8.97 3.02 -12.03
N VAL A 52 -8.60 3.90 -12.97
CA VAL A 52 -8.67 5.36 -12.78
C VAL A 52 -10.12 5.79 -12.57
N GLU A 53 -11.04 5.25 -13.36
CA GLU A 53 -12.48 5.52 -13.35
C GLU A 53 -13.09 5.06 -12.03
N GLY A 54 -12.78 3.84 -11.60
CA GLY A 54 -13.31 3.31 -10.34
C GLY A 54 -12.82 4.11 -9.14
N LEU A 55 -11.53 4.49 -9.10
CA LEU A 55 -11.04 5.32 -8.00
C LEU A 55 -11.65 6.74 -8.01
N LYS A 56 -11.91 7.32 -9.18
CA LYS A 56 -12.63 8.61 -9.29
C LYS A 56 -14.04 8.51 -8.68
N LEU A 57 -14.80 7.47 -8.99
CA LEU A 57 -16.14 7.24 -8.45
C LEU A 57 -16.12 7.02 -6.93
N ILE A 58 -15.18 6.21 -6.43
CA ILE A 58 -14.98 6.01 -4.98
C ILE A 58 -14.69 7.36 -4.30
N ARG A 59 -13.82 8.17 -4.89
CA ARG A 59 -13.45 9.49 -4.37
C ARG A 59 -14.66 10.43 -4.33
N GLU A 60 -15.55 10.37 -5.30
CA GLU A 60 -16.77 11.19 -5.32
C GLU A 60 -17.70 10.87 -4.13
N LYS A 61 -17.92 9.57 -3.86
CA LYS A 61 -18.73 9.09 -2.73
C LYS A 61 -18.04 9.20 -1.37
N SER A 62 -16.72 9.39 -1.36
CA SER A 62 -15.94 9.48 -0.13
C SER A 62 -16.26 10.74 0.68
N PRO A 63 -16.28 10.68 2.03
CA PRO A 63 -16.29 11.88 2.86
C PRO A 63 -14.99 12.68 2.71
N ALA A 64 -15.00 13.97 3.07
CA ALA A 64 -13.88 14.89 2.84
C ALA A 64 -12.51 14.36 3.32
N CYS A 65 -12.44 13.81 4.53
CA CYS A 65 -11.20 13.23 5.06
C CYS A 65 -10.67 12.06 4.22
N LEU A 66 -11.57 11.23 3.66
CA LEU A 66 -11.18 10.10 2.82
C LEU A 66 -10.77 10.58 1.41
N ARG A 67 -11.42 11.62 0.86
CA ARG A 67 -10.97 12.26 -0.39
C ARG A 67 -9.53 12.77 -0.25
N ASN A 68 -9.24 13.46 0.85
CA ASN A 68 -7.91 13.97 1.14
C ASN A 68 -6.88 12.83 1.27
N ALA A 69 -7.25 11.72 1.91
CA ALA A 69 -6.39 10.54 2.01
C ALA A 69 -6.11 9.90 0.64
N ILE A 70 -7.14 9.78 -0.22
CA ILE A 70 -6.99 9.27 -1.60
C ILE A 70 -6.07 10.18 -2.41
N ASP A 71 -6.27 11.50 -2.33
CA ASP A 71 -5.46 12.48 -3.07
C ASP A 71 -3.99 12.44 -2.64
N LEU A 72 -3.72 12.42 -1.33
CA LEU A 72 -2.36 12.27 -0.80
C LEU A 72 -1.74 10.94 -1.22
N ALA A 73 -2.49 9.83 -1.17
CA ALA A 73 -1.99 8.52 -1.58
C ALA A 73 -1.69 8.45 -3.08
N LEU A 74 -2.49 9.12 -3.92
CA LEU A 74 -2.26 9.19 -5.37
C LEU A 74 -1.00 9.99 -5.72
N ILE A 75 -0.78 11.14 -5.07
CA ILE A 75 0.34 12.02 -5.42
C ILE A 75 1.65 11.63 -4.74
N THR A 76 1.61 11.02 -3.55
CA THR A 76 2.84 10.63 -2.83
C THR A 76 3.16 9.14 -2.96
N ALA A 77 2.23 8.36 -3.50
CA ALA A 77 2.26 6.90 -3.52
C ALA A 77 2.45 6.26 -2.14
N GLN A 78 2.22 6.92 -1.00
CA GLN A 78 2.60 6.40 0.33
C GLN A 78 1.65 5.32 0.87
N ARG A 79 2.11 4.55 1.88
CA ARG A 79 1.28 3.52 2.52
C ARG A 79 0.22 4.17 3.39
N ARG A 80 -0.87 3.43 3.64
CA ARG A 80 -2.00 3.88 4.46
C ARG A 80 -1.57 4.49 5.79
N THR A 81 -0.74 3.79 6.56
CA THR A 81 -0.26 4.26 7.87
C THR A 81 0.49 5.59 7.73
N ASP A 82 1.46 5.63 6.81
CA ASP A 82 2.27 6.83 6.55
C ASP A 82 1.40 8.03 6.12
N ILE A 83 0.35 7.81 5.30
CA ILE A 83 -0.62 8.86 4.91
C ILE A 83 -1.39 9.42 6.10
N LEU A 84 -1.81 8.56 7.03
CA LEU A 84 -2.55 8.97 8.23
C LEU A 84 -1.67 9.68 9.26
N ASP A 85 -0.35 9.47 9.19
CA ASP A 85 0.61 10.06 10.11
C ASP A 85 1.23 11.37 9.61
N MET A 86 1.01 11.76 8.34
CA MET A 86 1.46 13.05 7.82
C MET A 86 0.85 14.22 8.60
N LYS A 87 1.69 15.18 9.00
CA LYS A 87 1.25 16.38 9.71
C LYS A 87 1.51 17.65 8.92
N PHE A 88 0.83 18.73 9.31
CA PHE A 88 1.08 20.05 8.74
C PHE A 88 2.49 20.58 9.08
N GLU A 89 3.05 20.23 10.24
CA GLU A 89 4.42 20.61 10.64
C GLU A 89 5.51 19.93 9.79
N ASP A 90 5.17 18.81 9.14
CA ASP A 90 6.07 18.14 8.21
C ASP A 90 6.19 18.86 6.87
N VAL A 91 5.36 19.88 6.62
CA VAL A 91 5.44 20.76 5.46
C VAL A 91 6.26 22.00 5.83
N ARG A 92 7.51 22.05 5.40
CA ARG A 92 8.43 23.16 5.67
C ARG A 92 9.45 23.30 4.56
N GLU A 93 9.95 24.53 4.37
CA GLU A 93 11.02 24.84 3.41
C GLU A 93 10.70 24.40 1.97
N GLY A 94 9.42 24.37 1.59
CA GLY A 94 8.98 23.91 0.27
C GLY A 94 8.98 22.39 0.07
N PHE A 95 9.09 21.61 1.16
CA PHE A 95 9.02 20.15 1.12
C PHE A 95 7.99 19.60 2.12
N LEU A 96 7.40 18.46 1.77
CA LEU A 96 6.68 17.57 2.70
C LEU A 96 7.62 16.42 3.07
N TYR A 97 7.96 16.32 4.36
CA TYR A 97 8.81 15.27 4.89
C TYR A 97 7.97 14.07 5.33
N VAL A 98 8.34 12.86 4.92
CA VAL A 98 7.62 11.62 5.22
C VAL A 98 8.61 10.54 5.62
N ILE A 99 8.32 9.89 6.75
CA ILE A 99 9.15 8.81 7.28
C ILE A 99 8.29 7.53 7.28
N GLN A 100 8.65 6.57 6.45
CA GLN A 100 7.87 5.34 6.30
C GLN A 100 8.08 4.38 7.48
N GLN A 101 7.05 4.17 8.30
CA GLN A 101 7.20 3.43 9.55
C GLN A 101 7.72 2.00 9.35
N LYS A 102 7.18 1.29 8.34
CA LYS A 102 7.51 -0.11 8.08
C LYS A 102 8.99 -0.35 7.76
N THR A 103 9.65 0.61 7.11
CA THR A 103 10.97 0.43 6.51
C THR A 103 12.06 1.30 7.14
N THR A 104 11.71 2.19 8.07
CA THR A 104 12.67 3.02 8.81
C THR A 104 13.87 2.24 9.35
N LYS A 105 13.64 1.09 9.98
CA LYS A 105 14.75 0.29 10.54
C LYS A 105 15.57 -0.48 9.50
N ALA A 106 15.10 -0.55 8.25
CA ALA A 106 15.65 -1.41 7.21
C ALA A 106 16.45 -0.64 6.15
N SER A 107 16.11 0.63 5.87
CA SER A 107 16.78 1.39 4.81
C SER A 107 16.47 2.88 4.85
N ASP A 108 17.49 3.70 4.58
CA ASP A 108 17.41 5.16 4.37
C ASP A 108 16.41 5.58 3.28
N ALA A 109 16.03 4.66 2.39
CA ALA A 109 14.97 4.88 1.41
C ALA A 109 13.58 5.17 2.04
N ALA A 110 13.42 4.89 3.34
CA ALA A 110 12.21 5.19 4.10
C ALA A 110 12.01 6.69 4.40
N TRP A 111 13.07 7.50 4.31
CA TRP A 111 13.03 8.94 4.56
C TRP A 111 12.89 9.69 3.24
N ILE A 112 11.71 10.21 2.98
CA ILE A 112 11.37 10.85 1.72
C ILE A 112 11.03 12.31 1.99
N ARG A 113 11.55 13.22 1.16
CA ARG A 113 11.05 14.59 1.09
C ARG A 113 10.46 14.84 -0.29
N PHE A 114 9.19 15.20 -0.33
CA PHE A 114 8.50 15.57 -1.57
C PHE A 114 8.60 17.09 -1.74
N ARG A 115 9.12 17.55 -2.89
CA ARG A 115 9.00 18.97 -3.23
C ARG A 115 7.50 19.31 -3.30
N VAL A 116 7.08 20.37 -2.63
CA VAL A 116 5.70 20.85 -2.67
C VAL A 116 5.46 21.54 -4.00
N THR A 117 4.93 20.80 -4.96
CA THR A 117 4.46 21.33 -6.24
C THR A 117 3.10 22.04 -6.08
N PRO A 118 2.63 22.82 -7.07
CA PRO A 118 1.30 23.42 -7.02
C PRO A 118 0.17 22.39 -6.79
N GLU A 119 0.29 21.20 -7.36
CA GLU A 119 -0.69 20.13 -7.21
C GLU A 119 -0.67 19.55 -5.79
N LEU A 120 0.51 19.27 -5.24
CA LEU A 120 0.65 18.80 -3.86
C LEU A 120 0.19 19.88 -2.87
N GLN A 121 0.50 21.15 -3.12
CA GLN A 121 0.01 22.26 -2.34
C GLN A 121 -1.52 22.33 -2.37
N ALA A 122 -2.15 22.12 -3.53
CA ALA A 122 -3.60 22.11 -3.64
C ALA A 122 -4.24 20.99 -2.78
N VAL A 123 -3.62 19.80 -2.74
CA VAL A 123 -4.06 18.70 -1.89
C VAL A 123 -3.88 19.04 -0.40
N ILE A 124 -2.71 19.58 -0.01
CA ILE A 124 -2.42 19.99 1.37
C ILE A 124 -3.40 21.10 1.81
N SER A 125 -3.70 22.06 0.95
CA SER A 125 -4.65 23.14 1.25
C SER A 125 -6.07 22.59 1.47
N LYS A 126 -6.53 21.62 0.68
CA LYS A 126 -7.82 20.92 0.90
C LYS A 126 -7.87 20.12 2.20
N CYS A 127 -6.71 19.75 2.75
CA CYS A 127 -6.63 19.11 4.06
C CYS A 127 -6.97 20.08 5.20
N ARG A 128 -6.75 21.39 5.03
CA ARG A 128 -7.12 22.39 6.03
C ARG A 128 -8.62 22.64 6.02
N ASN A 129 -9.25 22.46 7.17
CA ASN A 129 -10.66 22.76 7.40
C ASN A 129 -10.84 23.38 8.80
N ASN A 130 -12.07 23.60 9.23
CA ASN A 130 -12.39 24.26 10.51
C ASN A 130 -12.14 23.40 11.76
N VAL A 131 -11.52 22.22 11.63
CA VAL A 131 -11.12 21.35 12.74
C VAL A 131 -9.62 21.50 12.99
N ALA A 132 -9.26 22.03 14.16
CA ALA A 132 -7.87 22.11 14.58
C ALA A 132 -7.27 20.70 14.75
N SER A 133 -6.23 20.40 13.97
CA SER A 133 -5.59 19.09 13.94
C SER A 133 -4.13 19.22 13.49
N PRO A 134 -3.18 18.49 14.11
CA PRO A 134 -1.82 18.43 13.59
C PRO A 134 -1.72 17.61 12.30
N TYR A 135 -2.59 16.61 12.11
CA TYR A 135 -2.57 15.69 10.97
C TYR A 135 -3.19 16.30 9.70
N LEU A 136 -2.60 16.03 8.53
CA LEU A 136 -3.19 16.39 7.23
C LEU A 136 -4.55 15.68 7.04
N VAL A 137 -4.57 14.36 7.24
CA VAL A 137 -5.81 13.57 7.18
C VAL A 137 -6.40 13.44 8.58
N HIS A 138 -7.50 14.16 8.82
CA HIS A 138 -8.14 14.19 10.12
C HIS A 138 -9.67 14.31 10.01
N ARG A 139 -10.37 14.00 11.11
CA ARG A 139 -11.82 14.22 11.22
C ARG A 139 -12.24 14.52 12.64
N ARG A 140 -13.34 15.24 12.81
CA ARG A 140 -14.06 15.27 14.09
C ARG A 140 -14.80 13.94 14.27
N PRO A 141 -14.56 13.18 15.36
CA PRO A 141 -15.33 11.98 15.63
C PRO A 141 -16.78 12.34 15.99
N GLU A 142 -17.74 11.56 15.51
CA GLU A 142 -19.17 11.71 15.87
C GLU A 142 -19.41 11.53 17.38
N ARG A 143 -18.63 10.64 18.00
CA ARG A 143 -18.63 10.44 19.45
C ARG A 143 -17.24 10.18 19.97
N LEU A 144 -16.81 10.97 20.95
CA LEU A 144 -15.60 10.72 21.72
C LEU A 144 -15.87 9.57 22.69
N LYS A 145 -15.42 8.35 22.35
CA LYS A 145 -15.44 7.25 23.31
C LYS A 145 -14.25 7.43 24.27
N GLN A 146 -14.49 7.42 25.58
CA GLN A 146 -13.45 7.56 26.62
C GLN A 146 -12.21 6.69 26.38
N LYS A 147 -12.39 5.41 26.00
CA LYS A 147 -11.28 4.51 25.66
C LYS A 147 -10.43 4.96 24.47
N GLN A 148 -11.04 5.56 23.43
CA GLN A 148 -10.29 6.07 22.27
C GLN A 148 -9.55 7.36 22.59
N ALA A 149 -10.10 8.19 23.48
CA ALA A 149 -9.44 9.42 23.92
C ALA A 149 -8.17 9.13 24.74
N GLN A 150 -8.10 7.98 25.42
CA GLN A 150 -6.93 7.58 26.22
C GLN A 150 -5.79 6.96 25.38
N THR A 151 -6.09 6.36 24.23
CA THR A 151 -5.10 5.60 23.44
C THR A 151 -4.69 6.28 22.14
N LYS A 152 -5.36 7.34 21.71
CA LYS A 152 -5.01 8.06 20.48
C LYS A 152 -4.04 9.20 20.78
N ASP A 153 -3.02 9.34 19.92
CA ASP A 153 -2.12 10.48 19.92
C ASP A 153 -2.86 11.82 19.87
N HIS A 154 -3.96 11.88 19.10
CA HIS A 154 -4.81 13.06 19.00
C HIS A 154 -6.25 12.65 18.69
N TRP A 155 -7.23 13.37 19.25
CA TRP A 155 -8.65 13.04 19.13
C TRP A 155 -9.19 13.11 17.69
N THR A 156 -8.57 13.93 16.82
CA THR A 156 -8.91 14.02 15.39
C THR A 156 -8.22 12.98 14.50
N LYS A 157 -7.22 12.26 15.03
CA LYS A 157 -6.43 11.29 14.25
C LYS A 157 -7.33 10.17 13.76
N ILE A 158 -7.25 9.90 12.47
CA ILE A 158 -7.96 8.79 11.84
C ILE A 158 -7.17 7.49 12.08
N GLU A 159 -7.88 6.43 12.45
CA GLU A 159 -7.30 5.09 12.58
C GLU A 159 -7.35 4.35 11.25
N GLU A 160 -6.38 3.48 11.02
CA GLU A 160 -6.33 2.61 9.84
C GLU A 160 -7.61 1.78 9.64
N ARG A 161 -8.18 1.30 10.76
CA ARG A 161 -9.43 0.53 10.75
C ARG A 161 -10.61 1.38 10.25
N TYR A 162 -10.68 2.64 10.67
CA TYR A 162 -11.70 3.56 10.17
C TYR A 162 -11.53 3.80 8.67
N LEU A 163 -10.32 4.17 8.23
CA LEU A 163 -10.06 4.46 6.82
C LEU A 163 -10.42 3.27 5.93
N THR A 164 -10.07 2.06 6.35
CA THR A 164 -10.38 0.82 5.61
C THR A 164 -11.87 0.58 5.48
N ARG A 165 -12.65 0.78 6.56
CA ARG A 165 -14.10 0.63 6.54
C ARG A 165 -14.78 1.72 5.72
N ALA A 166 -14.35 2.97 5.88
CA ALA A 166 -14.88 4.11 5.14
C ALA A 166 -14.61 3.96 3.63
N PHE A 167 -13.43 3.48 3.25
CA PHE A 167 -13.11 3.20 1.85
C PHE A 167 -13.93 2.05 1.28
N LYS A 168 -14.14 0.98 2.05
CA LYS A 168 -15.03 -0.13 1.64
C LYS A 168 -16.45 0.38 1.39
N ALA A 169 -17.02 1.14 2.32
CA ALA A 169 -18.36 1.72 2.18
C ALA A 169 -18.45 2.65 0.96
N ALA A 170 -17.50 3.57 0.78
CA ALA A 170 -17.49 4.46 -0.39
C ALA A 170 -17.36 3.71 -1.73
N ARG A 171 -16.70 2.54 -1.74
CA ARG A 171 -16.61 1.67 -2.91
C ARG A 171 -17.90 0.93 -3.20
N GLU A 172 -18.59 0.46 -2.17
CA GLU A 172 -19.93 -0.14 -2.29
C GLU A 172 -20.93 0.91 -2.82
N ASP A 173 -20.94 2.11 -2.24
CA ASP A 173 -21.79 3.24 -2.68
C ASP A 173 -21.49 3.69 -4.11
N ALA A 174 -20.24 3.54 -4.57
CA ALA A 174 -19.84 3.88 -5.93
C ALA A 174 -20.26 2.84 -6.96
N GLY A 175 -20.52 1.58 -6.56
CA GLY A 175 -20.91 0.49 -7.46
C GLY A 175 -19.91 0.17 -8.59
N CYS A 176 -18.67 0.68 -8.51
CA CYS A 176 -17.76 0.75 -9.66
C CYS A 176 -17.08 -0.58 -10.02
N TYR A 177 -17.29 -1.64 -9.23
CA TYR A 177 -16.74 -2.98 -9.43
C TYR A 177 -17.80 -4.05 -9.18
N ALA A 178 -19.05 -3.81 -9.59
CA ALA A 178 -20.19 -4.68 -9.28
C ALA A 178 -19.98 -6.16 -9.66
N ASP A 179 -19.22 -6.43 -10.73
CA ASP A 179 -18.95 -7.79 -11.22
C ASP A 179 -17.77 -8.50 -10.52
N TRP A 180 -17.15 -7.88 -9.51
CA TRP A 180 -15.99 -8.45 -8.81
C TRP A 180 -16.42 -9.11 -7.50
N SER A 181 -15.79 -10.22 -7.15
CA SER A 181 -16.02 -10.86 -5.84
C SER A 181 -15.38 -10.05 -4.70
N ASP A 182 -15.78 -10.32 -3.45
CA ASP A 182 -15.21 -9.67 -2.26
C ASP A 182 -13.69 -9.85 -2.16
N GLU A 183 -13.15 -10.99 -2.58
CA GLU A 183 -11.71 -11.30 -2.60
C GLU A 183 -10.95 -10.54 -3.69
N GLU A 184 -11.60 -10.29 -4.82
CA GLU A 184 -11.06 -9.53 -5.94
C GLU A 184 -11.03 -8.03 -5.66
N MET A 185 -11.92 -7.56 -4.79
CA MET A 185 -12.17 -6.15 -4.62
C MET A 185 -10.98 -5.36 -4.03
N PRO A 186 -10.54 -4.26 -4.67
CA PRO A 186 -9.37 -3.48 -4.27
C PRO A 186 -9.68 -2.58 -3.07
N GLY A 187 -8.81 -2.59 -2.07
CA GLY A 187 -8.89 -1.69 -0.91
C GLY A 187 -7.97 -0.47 -1.05
N PHE A 188 -7.98 0.43 -0.06
CA PHE A 188 -7.16 1.65 -0.07
C PHE A 188 -5.67 1.41 -0.38
N HIS A 189 -5.10 0.27 0.02
CA HIS A 189 -3.71 -0.06 -0.29
C HIS A 189 -3.41 -0.09 -1.80
N GLU A 190 -4.40 -0.46 -2.62
CA GLU A 190 -4.24 -0.54 -4.08
C GLU A 190 -4.18 0.84 -4.74
N VAL A 191 -4.51 1.93 -4.03
CA VAL A 191 -4.30 3.32 -4.52
C VAL A 191 -2.83 3.59 -4.76
N ARG A 192 -1.94 3.03 -3.92
CA ARG A 192 -0.48 3.11 -4.12
C ARG A 192 -0.04 2.40 -5.40
N ALA A 193 -0.64 1.24 -5.70
CA ALA A 193 -0.35 0.51 -6.92
C ALA A 193 -0.74 1.31 -8.16
N LEU A 194 -1.95 1.89 -8.14
CA LEU A 194 -2.44 2.76 -9.21
C LEU A 194 -1.57 4.02 -9.36
N SER A 195 -1.18 4.66 -8.25
CA SER A 195 -0.26 5.80 -8.27
C SER A 195 1.06 5.45 -9.00
N LEU A 196 1.69 4.34 -8.62
CA LEU A 196 2.94 3.87 -9.23
C LEU A 196 2.80 3.52 -10.72
N HIS A 197 1.64 3.01 -11.13
CA HIS A 197 1.32 2.78 -12.53
C HIS A 197 1.18 4.12 -13.29
N LEU A 198 0.47 5.09 -12.73
CA LEU A 198 0.31 6.43 -13.33
C LEU A 198 1.65 7.17 -13.45
N TYR A 199 2.51 7.12 -12.44
CA TYR A 199 3.85 7.68 -12.53
C TYR A 199 4.67 7.04 -13.65
N LYS A 200 4.60 5.70 -13.82
CA LYS A 200 5.26 5.00 -14.93
C LYS A 200 4.72 5.44 -16.29
N LYS A 201 3.39 5.52 -16.44
CA LYS A 201 2.73 5.94 -17.68
C LYS A 201 3.10 7.37 -18.06
N ALA A 202 3.35 8.23 -17.07
CA ALA A 202 3.86 9.58 -17.26
C ALA A 202 5.39 9.68 -17.47
N GLY A 203 6.11 8.55 -17.60
CA GLY A 203 7.57 8.52 -17.77
C GLY A 203 8.36 8.98 -16.54
N LYS A 204 7.73 9.02 -15.36
CA LYS A 204 8.32 9.51 -14.11
C LYS A 204 8.83 8.35 -13.24
N ASN A 205 9.85 8.63 -12.42
CA ASN A 205 10.43 7.63 -11.52
C ASN A 205 9.53 7.36 -10.29
N GLY A 206 8.64 6.37 -10.41
CA GLY A 206 7.76 5.94 -9.33
C GLY A 206 8.49 5.29 -8.14
N GLN A 207 9.66 4.68 -8.35
CA GLN A 207 10.44 4.04 -7.27
C GLN A 207 10.86 5.07 -6.22
N LYS A 208 11.36 6.23 -6.65
CA LYS A 208 11.74 7.34 -5.76
C LYS A 208 10.53 7.90 -5.01
N ILE A 209 9.40 8.07 -5.70
CA ILE A 209 8.16 8.53 -5.07
C ILE A 209 7.69 7.57 -3.98
N ALA A 210 7.77 6.26 -4.24
CA ALA A 210 7.36 5.24 -3.30
C ALA A 210 8.37 4.94 -2.18
N GLY A 211 9.61 5.45 -2.24
CA GLY A 211 10.67 5.09 -1.28
C GLY A 211 11.03 3.61 -1.30
N HIS A 212 10.99 2.98 -2.47
CA HIS A 212 11.38 1.57 -2.62
C HIS A 212 12.89 1.44 -2.79
N ALA A 213 13.52 0.59 -1.97
CA ALA A 213 14.96 0.31 -2.05
C ALA A 213 15.38 -0.42 -3.35
N SER A 214 14.48 -1.17 -4.00
CA SER A 214 14.76 -1.89 -5.25
C SER A 214 13.68 -1.68 -6.31
N GLU A 215 14.07 -1.81 -7.57
CA GLU A 215 13.15 -1.76 -8.71
C GLU A 215 12.14 -2.90 -8.67
N GLU A 216 12.55 -4.09 -8.22
CA GLU A 216 11.69 -5.28 -8.16
C GLU A 216 10.44 -5.04 -7.30
N MET A 217 10.61 -4.35 -6.16
CA MET A 217 9.46 -3.94 -5.34
C MET A 217 8.49 -3.06 -6.13
N THR A 218 9.00 -2.11 -6.92
CA THR A 218 8.18 -1.22 -7.75
C THR A 218 7.48 -2.00 -8.86
N LYS A 219 8.18 -2.93 -9.53
CA LYS A 219 7.61 -3.81 -10.56
C LYS A 219 6.42 -4.60 -10.01
N ASN A 220 6.51 -5.13 -8.78
CA ASN A 220 5.39 -5.86 -8.16
C ASN A 220 4.13 -5.01 -7.92
N TYR A 221 4.25 -3.70 -7.76
CA TYR A 221 3.10 -2.79 -7.69
C TYR A 221 2.55 -2.42 -9.06
N GLN A 222 3.38 -2.44 -10.10
CA GLN A 222 2.97 -2.09 -11.47
C GLN A 222 2.36 -3.28 -12.23
N LYS A 223 2.64 -4.52 -11.82
CA LYS A 223 2.00 -5.73 -12.34
C LYS A 223 0.49 -5.71 -12.15
N ASP A 224 -0.22 -6.35 -13.08
CA ASP A 224 -1.67 -6.60 -13.07
C ASP A 224 -2.57 -5.37 -13.30
N HIS A 225 -2.03 -4.30 -13.92
CA HIS A 225 -2.87 -3.28 -14.54
C HIS A 225 -3.21 -3.77 -15.96
N SER A 226 -4.47 -3.68 -16.36
CA SER A 226 -5.06 -4.35 -17.54
C SER A 226 -4.45 -3.97 -18.90
N GLU A 227 -3.57 -2.97 -18.96
CA GLU A 227 -2.87 -2.61 -20.19
C GLU A 227 -1.70 -3.58 -20.44
N ILE A 228 -1.88 -4.52 -21.37
CA ILE A 228 -0.77 -5.32 -21.91
C ILE A 228 0.14 -4.36 -22.70
N VAL A 229 1.32 -4.11 -22.17
CA VAL A 229 2.37 -3.36 -22.88
C VAL A 229 3.22 -4.37 -23.63
N TRP A 230 3.03 -4.46 -24.95
CA TRP A 230 3.91 -5.23 -25.81
C TRP A 230 5.31 -4.63 -25.78
N SER A 231 6.33 -5.47 -25.64
CA SER A 231 7.71 -5.05 -25.81
C SER A 231 8.06 -5.24 -27.28
N GLU A 232 8.34 -4.14 -27.98
CA GLU A 232 8.93 -4.20 -29.31
C GLU A 232 10.40 -4.62 -29.15
N ALA A 233 10.77 -5.70 -29.85
CA ALA A 233 12.13 -6.19 -29.91
C ALA A 233 12.45 -6.52 -31.36
N VAL A 234 13.63 -6.10 -31.82
CA VAL A 234 14.16 -6.48 -33.13
C VAL A 234 15.07 -7.70 -32.90
N PRO A 235 14.73 -8.88 -33.43
CA PRO A 235 15.62 -10.03 -33.37
C PRO A 235 16.68 -9.90 -34.48
N ASP A 236 17.76 -9.16 -34.20
CA ASP A 236 18.85 -8.85 -35.12
C ASP A 236 20.09 -9.77 -34.96
N LEU A 237 19.94 -10.90 -34.27
CA LEU A 237 21.01 -11.87 -34.10
C LEU A 237 21.32 -12.57 -35.44
N ASP A 238 22.53 -12.37 -35.95
CA ASP A 238 23.05 -13.10 -37.11
C ASP A 238 23.33 -14.57 -36.74
N ILE A 239 22.51 -15.47 -37.28
CA ILE A 239 22.61 -16.93 -37.11
C ILE A 239 23.14 -17.64 -38.36
N SER A 240 23.74 -16.91 -39.31
CA SER A 240 24.28 -17.47 -40.56
C SER A 240 25.31 -18.57 -40.30
N GLN A 241 26.11 -18.45 -39.23
CA GLN A 241 27.07 -19.46 -38.78
C GLN A 241 26.45 -20.80 -38.33
N PHE A 242 25.12 -20.86 -38.11
CA PHE A 242 24.39 -22.06 -37.70
C PHE A 242 23.44 -22.59 -38.78
N SER A 243 23.33 -21.87 -39.90
CA SER A 243 22.43 -22.20 -41.00
C SER A 243 23.26 -22.81 -42.14
N ASN A 244 23.35 -24.15 -42.19
CA ASN A 244 23.83 -24.86 -43.37
C ASN A 244 22.77 -24.88 -44.48
#